data_AF-A0A956TYE2-F1
#
_entry.id   AF-A0A956TYE2-F1
#
_cell.length_a   1.000
_cell.length_b   1.000
_cell.length_c   1.000
_cell.angle_alpha   90.00
_cell.angle_beta   90.00
_cell.angle_gamma   90.00
#
_symmetry.space_group_name_H-M   'P 1'
#
loop_
_entity.id
_entity.type
_entity.pdbx_description
1 polymer ?
#
loop_
_entity_poly.entity_id
_entity_poly.type
_entity_poly.pdbx_seq_one_letter_code
_entity_poly.pdbx_strand_id
1 'polypeptide(L)'
;MSDRSPYLKDSADSSAFRTRILYHLKYSIGKTLSQASGEDLFRSVSLAVRELIIDGMFDTAEKYDRSDPKRAYILSLEYLTGRALTNNLINLGAFEMCTDALKSLGIDLTDLAETEGDPALGNGGL
;
A
#
# COMPACT_ATOMS: atom_id res chain seq x y z
N MET A 1 11.73 -19.41 9.37
CA MET A 1 10.99 -18.80 10.49
C MET A 1 10.83 -17.33 10.17
N SER A 2 9.59 -16.88 10.09
CA SER A 2 9.13 -15.65 9.41
C SER A 2 9.78 -14.39 9.97
N ASP A 3 10.67 -13.77 9.17
CA ASP A 3 11.19 -12.43 9.41
C ASP A 3 10.12 -11.44 8.94
N ARG A 4 9.23 -11.03 9.86
CA ARG A 4 8.15 -10.07 9.57
C ARG A 4 8.76 -8.67 9.52
N SER A 5 8.32 -7.87 8.54
CA SER A 5 8.71 -6.48 8.40
C SER A 5 8.60 -5.72 9.74
N PRO A 6 9.62 -4.93 10.14
CA PRO A 6 9.62 -4.20 11.42
C PRO A 6 8.46 -3.18 11.54
N TYR A 7 7.80 -2.87 10.42
CA TYR A 7 6.64 -1.99 10.33
C TYR A 7 5.30 -2.70 10.65
N LEU A 8 5.34 -4.00 10.96
CA LEU A 8 4.16 -4.79 11.34
C LEU A 8 3.92 -4.86 12.87
N LYS A 9 4.68 -4.10 13.68
CA LYS A 9 4.74 -4.29 15.15
C LYS A 9 3.39 -4.17 15.89
N ASP A 10 2.46 -3.37 15.39
CA ASP A 10 1.09 -3.22 15.93
C ASP A 10 -0.02 -3.58 14.92
N SER A 11 0.35 -3.99 13.70
CA SER A 11 -0.58 -4.18 12.58
C SER A 11 -0.83 -5.64 12.24
N ALA A 12 -0.31 -6.62 12.98
CA ALA A 12 -0.58 -8.04 12.77
C ALA A 12 -2.05 -8.47 13.05
N ASP A 13 -2.99 -7.53 13.15
CA ASP A 13 -4.41 -7.78 13.33
C ASP A 13 -5.20 -7.24 12.12
N SER A 14 -5.79 -8.18 11.38
CA SER A 14 -6.73 -7.91 10.29
C SER A 14 -7.86 -6.94 10.71
N SER A 15 -8.29 -6.98 11.97
CA SER A 15 -9.27 -6.04 12.53
C SER A 15 -8.76 -4.59 12.58
N ALA A 16 -7.50 -4.39 12.95
CA ALA A 16 -6.87 -3.07 12.96
C ALA A 16 -6.74 -2.53 11.53
N PHE A 17 -6.33 -3.37 10.57
CA PHE A 17 -6.23 -2.97 9.17
C PHE A 17 -7.59 -2.64 8.56
N ARG A 18 -8.61 -3.46 8.83
CA ARG A 18 -10.02 -3.16 8.49
C ARG A 18 -10.46 -1.81 9.03
N THR A 19 -10.09 -1.49 10.27
CA THR A 19 -10.44 -0.22 10.92
C THR A 19 -9.79 0.96 10.20
N ARG A 20 -8.53 0.84 9.76
CA ARG A 20 -7.85 1.86 8.93
C ARG A 20 -8.51 2.05 7.57
N ILE A 21 -8.89 0.97 6.89
CA ILE A 21 -9.61 1.04 5.61
C ILE A 21 -10.91 1.85 5.78
N LEU A 22 -11.72 1.49 6.79
CA LEU A 22 -12.98 2.19 7.08
C LEU A 22 -12.75 3.64 7.53
N TYR A 23 -11.66 3.90 8.26
CA TYR A 23 -11.26 5.25 8.64
C TYR A 23 -11.00 6.10 7.40
N HIS A 24 -10.20 5.64 6.44
CA HIS A 24 -9.94 6.39 5.22
C HIS A 24 -11.18 6.53 4.35
N LEU A 25 -12.00 5.49 4.25
CA LEU A 25 -13.26 5.58 3.52
C LEU A 25 -14.17 6.69 4.10
N LYS A 26 -14.24 6.78 5.43
CA LYS A 26 -15.05 7.80 6.10
C LYS A 26 -14.43 9.20 6.05
N TYR A 27 -13.17 9.35 6.44
CA TYR A 27 -12.57 10.65 6.71
C TYR A 27 -11.73 11.20 5.55
N SER A 28 -11.19 10.33 4.69
CA SER A 28 -10.44 10.76 3.50
C SER A 28 -11.31 10.79 2.26
N ILE A 29 -12.21 9.82 2.09
CA ILE A 29 -13.12 9.74 0.92
C ILE A 29 -14.48 10.38 1.20
N GLY A 30 -14.96 10.35 2.44
CA GLY A 30 -16.25 10.95 2.80
C GLY A 30 -17.46 10.08 2.51
N LYS A 31 -17.29 8.75 2.47
CA LYS A 31 -18.38 7.80 2.13
C LYS A 31 -18.54 6.70 3.18
N THR A 32 -19.73 6.13 3.26
CA THR A 32 -19.96 4.86 3.97
C THR A 32 -19.68 3.68 3.07
N LEU A 33 -19.51 2.49 3.64
CA LEU A 33 -19.32 1.24 2.89
C LEU A 33 -20.44 1.00 1.87
N SER A 34 -21.69 1.31 2.24
CA SER A 34 -22.87 1.16 1.37
C SER A 34 -22.92 2.13 0.19
N GLN A 35 -22.15 3.21 0.21
CA GLN A 35 -22.12 4.25 -0.83
C GLN A 35 -20.86 4.18 -1.70
N ALA A 36 -19.88 3.36 -1.31
CA ALA A 36 -18.57 3.31 -1.91
C ALA A 36 -18.59 2.55 -3.24
N SER A 37 -17.99 3.15 -4.28
CA SER A 37 -17.66 2.44 -5.52
C SER A 37 -16.39 1.61 -5.34
N GLY A 38 -16.07 0.77 -6.34
CA GLY A 38 -14.79 0.05 -6.37
C GLY A 38 -13.57 0.98 -6.29
N GLU A 39 -13.62 2.13 -6.97
CA GLU A 39 -12.55 3.13 -6.93
C GLU A 39 -12.40 3.77 -5.53
N ASP A 40 -13.51 4.08 -4.86
CA ASP A 40 -13.50 4.61 -3.50
C ASP A 40 -12.84 3.63 -2.52
N LEU A 41 -13.21 2.34 -2.65
CA LEU A 41 -12.64 1.26 -1.85
C LEU A 41 -11.15 1.11 -2.14
N PHE A 42 -10.75 1.07 -3.41
CA PHE A 42 -9.36 0.96 -3.80
C PHE A 42 -8.52 2.11 -3.24
N ARG A 43 -9.02 3.35 -3.33
CA ARG A 43 -8.33 4.50 -2.76
C ARG A 43 -8.24 4.41 -1.25
N SER A 44 -9.29 3.97 -0.56
CA SER A 44 -9.27 3.80 0.90
C SER A 44 -8.26 2.75 1.36
N VAL A 45 -8.14 1.63 0.65
CA VAL A 45 -7.15 0.57 0.91
C VAL A 45 -5.75 1.07 0.62
N SER A 46 -5.55 1.75 -0.51
CA SER A 46 -4.26 2.32 -0.89
C SER A 46 -3.75 3.32 0.16
N LEU A 47 -4.65 4.15 0.72
CA LEU A 47 -4.30 5.06 1.82
C LEU A 47 -3.88 4.30 3.08
N ALA A 48 -4.61 3.25 3.46
CA ALA A 48 -4.25 2.42 4.62
C ALA A 48 -2.89 1.71 4.44
N VAL A 49 -2.59 1.22 3.23
CA VAL A 49 -1.27 0.65 2.90
C VAL A 49 -0.18 1.71 2.94
N ARG A 50 -0.47 2.91 2.44
CA ARG A 50 0.49 4.02 2.38
C ARG A 50 0.96 4.46 3.77
N GLU A 51 0.14 4.36 4.81
CA GLU A 51 0.58 4.63 6.20
C GLU A 51 1.78 3.76 6.57
N LEU A 52 1.73 2.45 6.26
CA LEU A 52 2.83 1.52 6.56
C LEU A 52 4.10 1.85 5.76
N ILE A 53 3.94 2.35 4.53
CA ILE A 53 5.06 2.76 3.67
C ILE A 53 5.74 4.01 4.23
N ILE A 54 4.96 4.99 4.70
CA ILE A 54 5.48 6.26 5.22
C ILE A 54 6.42 6.03 6.41
N ASP A 55 6.02 5.16 7.34
CA ASP A 55 6.85 4.86 8.52
C ASP A 55 8.24 4.34 8.09
N GLY A 56 8.26 3.38 7.16
CA GLY A 56 9.53 2.85 6.64
C GLY A 56 10.33 3.82 5.78
N MET A 57 9.64 4.72 5.06
CA MET A 57 10.30 5.80 4.33
C MET A 57 10.99 6.78 5.28
N PHE A 58 10.38 7.13 6.40
CA PHE A 58 10.98 8.02 7.40
C PHE A 58 12.19 7.38 8.08
N ASP A 59 12.09 6.13 8.51
CA ASP A 59 13.21 5.39 9.10
C ASP A 59 14.40 5.29 8.13
N THR A 60 14.10 5.03 6.86
CA THR A 60 15.12 4.99 5.80
C THR A 60 15.76 6.37 5.62
N ALA A 61 14.96 7.43 5.47
CA ALA A 61 15.46 8.79 5.29
C ALA A 61 16.38 9.23 6.44
N GLU A 62 15.98 9.00 7.70
CA GLU A 62 16.80 9.32 8.87
C GLU A 62 18.14 8.55 8.84
N LYS A 63 18.13 7.28 8.46
CA LYS A 63 19.35 6.48 8.33
C LYS A 63 20.30 7.05 7.27
N TYR A 64 19.78 7.46 6.12
CA TYR A 64 20.60 8.07 5.05
C TYR A 64 21.19 9.41 5.50
N ASP A 65 20.43 10.25 6.21
CA ASP A 65 20.91 11.53 6.73
C ASP A 65 22.00 11.34 7.79
N ARG A 66 21.87 10.35 8.68
CA ARG A 66 22.85 10.07 9.73
C ARG A 66 24.15 9.44 9.22
N SER A 67 24.06 8.59 8.18
CA SER A 67 25.21 7.82 7.71
C SER A 67 25.93 8.44 6.51
N ASP A 68 25.34 9.46 5.87
CA ASP A 68 25.83 10.13 4.65
C ASP A 68 26.50 9.17 3.65
N PRO A 69 25.81 8.11 3.22
CA PRO A 69 26.41 7.14 2.31
C PRO A 69 26.50 7.75 0.91
N LYS A 70 27.45 7.24 0.11
CA LYS A 70 27.50 7.57 -1.33
C LYS A 70 26.14 7.25 -1.99
N ARG A 71 25.59 8.23 -2.70
CA ARG A 71 24.28 8.13 -3.38
C ARG A 71 24.46 7.76 -4.85
N ALA A 72 23.65 6.82 -5.33
CA ALA A 72 23.51 6.52 -6.75
C ALA A 72 22.24 7.21 -7.26
N TYR A 73 22.35 7.97 -8.35
CA TYR A 73 21.23 8.63 -9.00
C TYR A 73 21.02 7.99 -10.37
N ILE A 74 19.89 7.28 -10.52
CA ILE A 74 19.47 6.73 -11.80
C ILE A 74 18.64 7.78 -12.51
N LEU A 75 19.10 8.21 -13.68
CA LEU A 75 18.40 9.15 -14.54
C LEU A 75 17.85 8.37 -15.74
N SER A 76 16.53 8.29 -15.83
CA SER A 76 15.82 7.65 -16.93
C SER A 76 14.67 8.55 -17.37
N LEU A 77 14.37 8.53 -18.66
CA LEU A 77 13.18 9.16 -19.23
C LEU A 77 11.93 8.28 -19.05
N GLU A 78 12.11 6.99 -18.78
CA GLU A 78 11.03 6.02 -18.67
C GLU A 78 11.18 5.13 -17.43
N TYR A 79 10.05 4.82 -16.79
CA TYR A 79 9.94 3.88 -15.68
C TYR A 79 8.65 3.07 -15.80
N LEU A 80 8.76 1.77 -16.13
CA LEU A 80 7.65 0.83 -16.04
C LEU A 80 7.57 0.25 -14.62
N THR A 81 6.71 0.83 -13.79
CA THR A 81 6.52 0.39 -12.40
C THR A 81 5.39 -0.62 -12.24
N GLY A 82 4.43 -0.65 -13.17
CA GLY A 82 3.23 -1.46 -13.08
C GLY A 82 2.34 -1.07 -11.90
N ARG A 83 1.35 -1.91 -11.60
CA ARG A 83 0.43 -1.72 -10.46
C ARG A 83 1.16 -1.84 -9.11
N ALA A 84 0.91 -0.89 -8.22
CA ALA A 84 1.66 -0.72 -6.99
C ALA A 84 1.03 -1.43 -5.79
N LEU A 85 -0.30 -1.55 -5.71
CA LEU A 85 -0.97 -2.02 -4.50
C LEU A 85 -0.50 -3.42 -4.08
N THR A 86 -0.62 -4.39 -4.99
CA THR A 86 -0.22 -5.78 -4.73
C THR A 86 1.27 -5.91 -4.43
N ASN A 87 2.10 -5.21 -5.20
CA ASN A 87 3.56 -5.23 -5.00
C ASN A 87 3.94 -4.68 -3.61
N ASN A 88 3.33 -3.56 -3.21
CA ASN A 88 3.54 -2.97 -1.89
C ASN A 88 3.09 -3.92 -0.77
N LEU A 89 1.90 -4.51 -0.89
CA LEU A 89 1.39 -5.47 0.09
C LEU A 89 2.32 -6.67 0.28
N ILE A 90 2.89 -7.21 -0.80
CA ILE A 90 3.85 -8.32 -0.75
C ILE A 90 5.15 -7.86 -0.07
N ASN A 91 5.75 -6.76 -0.50
CA ASN A 91 7.03 -6.27 0.05
C ASN A 91 6.92 -5.86 1.52
N LEU A 92 5.75 -5.41 1.96
CA LEU A 92 5.47 -5.11 3.37
C LEU A 92 5.17 -6.35 4.20
N GLY A 93 4.94 -7.53 3.59
CA GLY A 93 4.45 -8.73 4.27
C GLY A 93 3.00 -8.60 4.77
N ALA A 94 2.23 -7.68 4.18
CA ALA A 94 0.89 -7.28 4.57
C ALA A 94 -0.23 -7.92 3.72
N PHE A 95 0.13 -8.73 2.71
CA PHE A 95 -0.80 -9.29 1.74
C PHE A 95 -1.94 -10.09 2.38
N GLU A 96 -1.62 -11.16 3.13
CA GLU A 96 -2.63 -12.02 3.78
C GLU A 96 -3.52 -11.25 4.76
N MET A 97 -2.92 -10.37 5.55
CA MET A 97 -3.64 -9.52 6.50
C MET A 97 -4.66 -8.60 5.80
N CYS A 98 -4.27 -7.99 4.67
CA CYS A 98 -5.15 -7.15 3.86
C CYS A 98 -6.28 -7.99 3.24
N THR A 99 -5.96 -9.17 2.71
CA THR A 99 -6.93 -10.12 2.16
C THR A 99 -7.99 -10.48 3.20
N ASP A 100 -7.58 -10.88 4.42
CA ASP A 100 -8.50 -11.24 5.49
C ASP A 100 -9.38 -10.04 5.92
N ALA A 101 -8.78 -8.84 5.97
CA ALA A 101 -9.50 -7.63 6.38
C ALA A 101 -10.60 -7.27 5.38
N LEU A 102 -10.30 -7.34 4.09
CA LEU A 102 -11.25 -7.09 3.01
C LEU A 102 -12.32 -8.17 2.92
N LYS A 103 -11.93 -9.44 3.12
CA LYS A 103 -12.87 -10.57 3.14
C LYS A 103 -13.92 -10.40 4.24
N SER A 104 -13.55 -9.88 5.41
CA SER A 104 -14.50 -9.56 6.49
C SER A 104 -15.51 -8.45 6.14
N LEU A 105 -15.21 -7.65 5.11
CA LEU A 105 -16.09 -6.62 4.54
C LEU A 105 -16.85 -7.12 3.30
N GLY A 106 -16.65 -8.37 2.89
CA GLY A 106 -17.24 -8.94 1.68
C GLY A 106 -16.58 -8.45 0.38
N ILE A 107 -15.33 -8.00 0.45
CA ILE A 107 -14.57 -7.47 -0.69
C ILE A 107 -13.45 -8.45 -1.06
N ASP A 108 -13.29 -8.75 -2.34
CA ASP A 108 -12.16 -9.53 -2.86
C ASP A 108 -10.99 -8.60 -3.24
N LEU A 109 -9.78 -8.94 -2.77
CA LEU A 109 -8.60 -8.13 -3.02
C LEU A 109 -8.17 -8.16 -4.50
N THR A 110 -8.39 -9.28 -5.20
CA THR A 110 -8.03 -9.43 -6.62
C THR A 110 -8.92 -8.52 -7.45
N ASP A 111 -10.23 -8.57 -7.24
CA ASP A 111 -11.18 -7.70 -7.93
C ASP A 111 -10.90 -6.22 -7.65
N LEU A 112 -10.52 -5.90 -6.40
CA LEU A 112 -10.13 -4.55 -6.02
C LEU A 112 -8.86 -4.08 -6.75
N ALA A 113 -7.84 -4.95 -6.85
CA ALA A 113 -6.58 -4.63 -7.51
C ALA A 113 -6.74 -4.42 -9.03
N GLU A 114 -7.77 -5.00 -9.65
CA GLU A 114 -8.11 -4.73 -11.06
C GLU A 114 -8.68 -3.32 -11.30
N THR A 115 -9.09 -2.61 -10.25
CA THR A 115 -9.49 -1.20 -10.37
C THR A 115 -8.29 -0.26 -10.46
N GLU A 116 -7.07 -0.73 -10.16
CA GLU A 116 -5.85 0.06 -10.25
C GLU A 116 -5.47 0.27 -11.73
N GLY A 117 -5.41 1.54 -12.14
CA GLY A 117 -4.87 1.92 -13.44
C GLY A 117 -3.34 1.80 -13.45
N ASP A 118 -2.80 1.24 -14.53
CA ASP A 118 -1.35 1.17 -14.71
C ASP A 118 -0.73 2.57 -14.91
N PRO A 119 0.38 2.89 -14.19
CA PRO A 119 1.07 4.15 -14.39
C PRO A 119 1.79 4.16 -15.75
N ALA A 120 1.29 4.97 -16.68
CA ALA A 120 1.84 5.14 -18.03
C ALA A 120 3.11 6.01 -18.05
N LEU A 121 4.14 5.60 -17.32
CA LEU A 121 5.42 6.31 -17.16
C LEU A 121 6.56 5.75 -18.03
N GLY A 122 6.25 4.86 -18.97
CA GLY A 122 7.20 4.31 -19.93
C GLY A 122 6.50 3.51 -21.02
N ASN A 123 7.21 3.23 -22.12
CA ASN A 123 6.67 2.58 -23.31
C ASN A 123 7.08 1.10 -23.43
N GLY A 124 8.09 0.64 -22.68
CA GLY A 124 8.58 -0.74 -22.74
C GLY A 124 9.87 -1.02 -21.93
N GLY A 125 10.50 -2.17 -22.18
CA GLY A 125 11.58 -2.74 -21.34
C GLY A 125 12.98 -2.25 -21.67
N LEU A 126 13.25 -0.95 -21.54
CA LEU A 126 14.58 -0.35 -21.75
C LEU A 126 15.69 -1.04 -20.93
#